data_AF-A0A524NTH7-F1
#
_entry.id   AF-A0A524NTH7-F1
#
_cell.length_a   1.000
_cell.length_b   1.000
_cell.length_c   1.000
_cell.angle_alpha   90.00
_cell.angle_beta   90.00
_cell.angle_gamma   90.00
#
_symmetry.space_group_name_H-M   'P 1'
#
loop_
_entity.id
_entity.type
_entity.pdbx_description
1 polymer ?
#
loop_
_entity_poly.entity_id
_entity_poly.type
_entity_poly.pdbx_seq_one_letter_code
_entity_poly.pdbx_strand_id
1 'polypeptide(L)'
;MKSITKILLLAVWALSFQPTFGQIENEQVAGFWMGTLDLGSMNMRLVFNISVSSEDSFEATMDSPDQGAKGISMGEVTVFGDSLRIEAPLLQGFYLGKFTSSTNIEGEWSQAGRDFALDLEKQAGAFVLNRPQEPKPPFPYKKEEVM
;
A
#
# COMPACT_ATOMS: atom_id res chain seq x y z
N MET A 1 -48.56 -35.77 -50.34
CA MET A 1 -47.93 -34.46 -50.55
C MET A 1 -46.91 -34.23 -49.45
N LYS A 2 -45.66 -33.96 -49.83
CA LYS A 2 -44.48 -33.70 -48.97
C LYS A 2 -44.67 -32.31 -48.34
N SER A 3 -44.38 -32.06 -47.07
CA SER A 3 -43.03 -31.73 -46.60
C SER A 3 -43.06 -31.45 -45.09
N ILE A 4 -42.16 -32.12 -44.35
CA ILE A 4 -41.83 -31.87 -42.95
C ILE A 4 -40.72 -30.83 -42.95
N THR A 5 -41.00 -29.62 -42.47
CA THR A 5 -39.96 -28.58 -42.32
C THR A 5 -39.19 -28.83 -41.03
N LYS A 6 -38.05 -29.51 -41.16
CA LYS A 6 -36.98 -29.54 -40.16
C LYS A 6 -36.31 -28.16 -40.14
N ILE A 7 -36.45 -27.41 -39.05
CA ILE A 7 -35.69 -26.16 -38.84
C ILE A 7 -34.37 -26.55 -38.18
N LEU A 8 -33.27 -26.17 -38.86
CA LEU A 8 -31.89 -26.42 -38.50
C LEU A 8 -31.50 -25.75 -37.17
N LEU A 9 -30.71 -26.50 -36.39
CA LEU A 9 -29.84 -26.03 -35.32
C LEU A 9 -28.84 -24.98 -35.84
N LEU A 10 -28.77 -23.81 -35.18
CA LEU A 10 -27.60 -22.94 -35.16
C LEU A 10 -27.35 -22.55 -33.70
N ALA A 11 -26.56 -23.37 -33.00
CA ALA A 11 -26.00 -23.00 -31.71
C ALA A 11 -24.83 -22.04 -31.97
N VAL A 12 -25.10 -20.75 -31.83
CA VAL A 12 -24.07 -19.71 -31.82
C VAL A 12 -23.32 -19.84 -30.49
N TRP A 13 -22.13 -20.42 -30.52
CA TRP A 13 -21.17 -20.32 -29.41
C TRP A 13 -20.67 -18.88 -29.39
N ALA A 14 -21.30 -18.03 -28.57
CA ALA A 14 -20.77 -16.73 -28.24
C ALA A 14 -19.47 -16.95 -27.45
N LEU A 15 -18.32 -16.83 -28.15
CA LEU A 15 -17.02 -16.66 -27.52
C LEU A 15 -17.10 -15.38 -26.68
N SER A 16 -17.41 -15.56 -25.41
CA SER A 16 -17.40 -14.49 -24.43
C SER A 16 -15.95 -14.10 -24.26
N PHE A 17 -15.53 -12.97 -24.83
CA PHE A 17 -14.31 -12.31 -24.40
C PHE A 17 -14.51 -11.98 -22.93
N GLN A 18 -14.00 -12.82 -22.05
CA GLN A 18 -13.88 -12.50 -20.64
C GLN A 18 -12.86 -11.37 -20.56
N PRO A 19 -13.19 -10.19 -20.01
CA PRO A 19 -12.15 -9.23 -19.67
C PRO A 19 -11.23 -9.92 -18.68
N THR A 20 -9.99 -10.18 -19.08
CA THR A 20 -8.94 -10.60 -18.16
C THR A 20 -8.68 -9.40 -17.27
N PHE A 21 -9.32 -9.36 -16.10
CA PHE A 21 -8.88 -8.45 -15.05
C PHE A 21 -7.43 -8.85 -14.75
N GLY A 22 -6.48 -7.95 -15.04
CA GLY A 22 -5.08 -8.18 -14.72
C GLY A 22 -4.98 -8.44 -13.23
N GLN A 23 -4.54 -9.64 -12.86
CA GLN A 23 -4.31 -9.99 -11.47
C GLN A 23 -3.08 -9.23 -11.00
N ILE A 24 -3.21 -8.46 -9.93
CA ILE A 24 -2.05 -7.86 -9.29
C ILE A 24 -1.20 -8.98 -8.71
N GLU A 25 0.06 -9.05 -9.15
CA GLU A 25 1.01 -10.05 -8.66
C GLU A 25 1.47 -9.69 -7.25
N ASN A 26 1.74 -10.70 -6.42
CA ASN A 26 2.13 -10.47 -5.03
C ASN A 26 3.41 -9.63 -4.90
N GLU A 27 4.33 -9.73 -5.86
CA GLU A 27 5.55 -8.91 -5.94
C GLU A 27 5.24 -7.42 -6.15
N GLN A 28 4.12 -7.09 -6.78
CA GLN A 28 3.66 -5.71 -6.93
C GLN A 28 3.21 -5.14 -5.59
N VAL A 29 2.52 -5.93 -4.77
CA VAL A 29 1.98 -5.50 -3.47
C VAL A 29 3.06 -5.43 -2.39
N ALA A 30 3.93 -6.45 -2.32
CA ALA A 30 4.99 -6.51 -1.32
C ALA A 30 5.99 -5.36 -1.50
N GLY A 31 6.49 -4.84 -0.37
CA GLY A 31 7.46 -3.77 -0.33
C GLY A 31 7.13 -2.69 0.69
N PHE A 32 7.73 -1.52 0.48
CA PHE A 32 7.64 -0.38 1.36
C PHE A 32 6.80 0.69 0.68
N TRP A 33 5.70 1.10 1.29
CA TRP A 33 4.77 2.07 0.73
C TRP A 33 4.71 3.27 1.64
N MET A 34 5.06 4.44 1.13
CA MET A 34 5.07 5.67 1.92
C MET A 34 4.05 6.66 1.37
N GLY A 35 3.27 7.26 2.28
CA GLY A 35 2.41 8.39 1.97
C GLY A 35 2.56 9.49 3.02
N THR A 36 2.02 10.66 2.72
CA THR A 36 1.99 11.80 3.63
C THR A 36 0.55 12.21 3.88
N LEU A 37 0.10 12.10 5.12
CA LEU A 37 -1.16 12.66 5.58
C LEU A 37 -1.02 14.17 5.75
N ASP A 38 -1.90 14.92 5.11
CA ASP A 38 -2.11 16.33 5.38
C ASP A 38 -3.21 16.49 6.44
N LEU A 39 -2.83 16.93 7.64
CA LEU A 39 -3.76 17.20 8.75
C LEU A 39 -4.10 18.70 8.84
N GLY A 40 -3.77 19.49 7.82
CA GLY A 40 -3.93 20.93 7.73
C GLY A 40 -2.85 21.71 8.47
N SER A 41 -2.66 21.44 9.76
CA SER A 41 -1.64 22.12 10.57
C SER A 41 -0.26 21.49 10.48
N MET A 42 -0.19 20.22 10.05
CA MET A 42 1.05 19.47 9.93
C MET A 42 0.89 18.33 8.92
N ASN A 43 2.02 17.94 8.36
CA ASN A 43 2.14 16.75 7.53
C ASN A 43 2.75 15.61 8.34
N MET A 44 2.25 14.40 8.14
CA MET A 44 2.73 13.21 8.82
C MET A 44 2.93 12.07 7.83
N ARG A 45 4.15 11.53 7.78
CA ARG A 45 4.46 10.38 6.93
C ARG A 45 4.03 9.10 7.61
N LEU A 46 3.41 8.22 6.83
CA LEU A 46 3.14 6.85 7.19
C LEU A 46 3.86 5.93 6.22
N VAL A 47 4.44 4.85 6.74
CA VAL A 47 5.13 3.83 5.93
C VAL A 47 4.53 2.48 6.23
N PHE A 48 3.90 1.85 5.25
CA PHE A 48 3.43 0.47 5.31
C PHE A 48 4.53 -0.45 4.78
N ASN A 49 4.99 -1.37 5.61
CA ASN A 49 5.92 -2.43 5.22
C ASN A 49 5.09 -3.71 5.00
N ILE A 50 4.96 -4.16 3.77
CA ILE A 50 4.12 -5.31 3.39
C ILE A 50 5.02 -6.45 2.90
N SER A 51 4.83 -7.64 3.47
CA SER A 51 5.57 -8.86 3.09
C SER A 51 4.61 -10.00 2.79
N VAL A 52 5.01 -10.88 1.87
CA VAL A 52 4.29 -12.12 1.60
C VAL A 52 4.53 -13.10 2.76
N SER A 53 3.48 -13.62 3.39
CA SER A 53 3.58 -14.63 4.45
C SER A 53 3.27 -16.04 3.95
N SER A 54 2.41 -16.20 2.94
CA SER A 54 2.21 -17.46 2.20
C SER A 54 1.81 -17.15 0.75
N GLU A 55 1.63 -18.18 -0.10
CA GLU A 55 1.41 -18.03 -1.55
C GLU A 55 0.38 -16.96 -1.94
N ASP A 56 -0.63 -16.69 -1.12
CA ASP A 56 -1.66 -15.66 -1.37
C ASP A 56 -2.00 -14.81 -0.13
N SER A 57 -1.09 -14.70 0.85
CA SER A 57 -1.35 -13.86 2.02
C SER A 57 -0.20 -12.93 2.36
N PHE A 58 -0.56 -11.79 2.96
CA PHE A 58 0.37 -10.73 3.31
C PHE A 58 0.32 -10.45 4.82
N GLU A 59 1.48 -10.07 5.34
CA GLU A 59 1.62 -9.44 6.65
C GLU A 59 2.04 -7.98 6.42
N ALA A 60 1.58 -7.08 7.29
CA ALA A 60 1.96 -5.68 7.23
C ALA A 60 2.29 -5.09 8.60
N THR A 61 3.23 -4.17 8.60
CA THR A 61 3.47 -3.25 9.72
C THR A 61 3.41 -1.82 9.23
N MET A 62 3.20 -0.88 10.14
CA MET A 62 3.20 0.55 9.86
C MET A 62 4.19 1.29 10.77
N ASP A 63 4.94 2.21 10.17
CA ASP A 63 5.75 3.20 10.87
C ASP A 63 5.11 4.58 10.72
N SER A 64 5.25 5.43 11.75
CA SER A 64 5.01 6.88 11.70
C SER A 64 6.29 7.60 12.10
N PRO A 65 7.22 7.85 11.15
CA PRO A 65 8.56 8.33 11.45
C PRO A 65 8.56 9.70 12.15
N ASP A 66 7.63 10.57 11.78
CA ASP A 66 7.48 11.91 12.35
C ASP A 66 7.01 11.88 13.82
N GLN A 67 6.37 10.78 14.23
CA GLN A 67 5.98 10.52 15.63
C GLN A 67 6.93 9.56 16.36
N GLY A 68 7.93 9.01 15.66
CA GLY A 68 8.86 8.03 16.21
C GLY A 68 8.26 6.64 16.46
N ALA A 69 7.07 6.34 15.94
CA ALA A 69 6.45 5.03 16.06
C ALA A 69 6.95 4.10 14.94
N LYS A 70 7.24 2.85 15.30
CA LYS A 70 7.74 1.82 14.37
C LYS A 70 7.14 0.45 14.63
N GLY A 71 6.96 -0.33 13.59
CA GLY A 71 6.55 -1.73 13.65
C GLY A 71 5.15 -1.92 14.23
N ILE A 72 4.25 -0.95 14.05
CA ILE A 72 2.86 -1.10 14.49
C ILE A 72 2.26 -2.24 13.66
N SER A 73 1.85 -3.32 14.30
CA SER A 73 1.25 -4.46 13.59
C SER A 73 -0.07 -4.03 12.95
N MET A 74 -0.19 -4.26 11.65
CA MET A 74 -1.46 -4.13 10.93
C MET A 74 -2.26 -5.44 11.07
N GLY A 75 -3.53 -5.37 10.69
CA GLY A 75 -4.43 -6.51 10.57
C GLY A 75 -4.37 -7.12 9.17
N GLU A 76 -5.51 -7.67 8.74
CA GLU A 76 -5.65 -8.30 7.43
C GLU A 76 -5.31 -7.33 6.29
N VAL A 77 -4.58 -7.86 5.31
CA VAL A 77 -4.24 -7.18 4.06
C VAL A 77 -4.95 -7.93 2.94
N THR A 78 -5.96 -7.29 2.33
CA THR A 78 -6.78 -7.89 1.29
C THR A 78 -6.54 -7.19 -0.04
N VAL A 79 -6.23 -7.96 -1.07
CA VAL A 79 -6.12 -7.48 -2.46
C VAL A 79 -7.32 -7.99 -3.23
N PHE A 80 -8.03 -7.09 -3.93
CA PHE A 80 -9.21 -7.44 -4.70
C PHE A 80 -9.23 -6.63 -6.00
N GLY A 81 -8.96 -7.31 -7.12
CA GLY A 81 -8.81 -6.65 -8.41
C GLY A 81 -7.61 -5.70 -8.41
N ASP A 82 -7.88 -4.41 -8.61
CA ASP A 82 -6.90 -3.33 -8.62
C ASP A 82 -6.84 -2.54 -7.31
N SER A 83 -7.41 -3.09 -6.23
CA SER A 83 -7.57 -2.41 -4.95
C SER A 83 -6.94 -3.18 -3.80
N LEU A 84 -6.48 -2.43 -2.79
CA LEU A 84 -5.81 -2.88 -1.59
C LEU A 84 -6.54 -2.34 -0.36
N ARG A 85 -6.79 -3.21 0.62
CA ARG A 85 -7.25 -2.83 1.95
C ARG A 85 -6.25 -3.34 3.00
N ILE A 86 -5.88 -2.49 3.95
CA ILE A 86 -5.02 -2.84 5.08
C ILE A 86 -5.76 -2.45 6.36
N GLU A 87 -6.10 -3.43 7.18
CA GLU A 87 -6.75 -3.17 8.47
C GLU A 87 -5.75 -2.66 9.50
N ALA A 88 -6.18 -1.77 10.40
CA ALA A 88 -5.37 -1.27 11.51
C ALA A 88 -6.18 -1.27 12.81
N PRO A 89 -6.52 -2.46 13.35
CA PRO A 89 -7.45 -2.60 14.47
C PRO A 89 -6.98 -1.87 15.73
N LEU A 90 -5.67 -1.89 16.03
CA LEU A 90 -5.08 -1.18 17.17
C LEU A 90 -5.26 0.35 17.08
N LEU A 91 -5.38 0.88 15.86
CA LEU A 91 -5.56 2.29 15.58
C LEU A 91 -7.03 2.65 15.35
N GLN A 92 -7.94 1.67 15.41
CA GLN A 92 -9.36 1.82 15.06
C GLN A 92 -9.52 2.46 13.67
N GLY A 93 -8.81 1.90 12.69
CA GLY A 93 -8.72 2.43 11.35
C GLY A 93 -8.38 1.39 10.30
N PHE A 94 -8.27 1.85 9.06
CA PHE A 94 -7.85 1.07 7.90
C PHE A 94 -7.36 1.98 6.78
N TYR A 95 -6.56 1.42 5.86
CA TYR A 95 -6.25 2.01 4.57
C TYR A 95 -7.08 1.35 3.48
N LEU A 96 -7.61 2.13 2.55
CA LEU A 96 -8.22 1.65 1.31
C LEU A 96 -7.63 2.42 0.13
N GLY A 97 -7.08 1.70 -0.84
CA GLY A 97 -6.47 2.34 -2.00
C GLY A 97 -6.61 1.52 -3.27
N LYS A 98 -6.42 2.19 -4.40
CA LYS A 98 -6.45 1.65 -5.75
C LYS A 98 -5.09 1.82 -6.39
N PHE A 99 -4.54 0.73 -6.92
CA PHE A 99 -3.30 0.79 -7.69
C PHE A 99 -3.53 1.56 -8.99
N THR A 100 -2.77 2.63 -9.20
CA THR A 100 -2.75 3.39 -10.45
C THR A 100 -1.53 3.07 -11.30
N SER A 101 -0.50 2.48 -10.68
CA SER A 101 0.69 1.93 -11.34
C SER A 101 1.32 0.82 -10.47
N SER A 102 2.46 0.27 -10.88
CA SER A 102 3.25 -0.64 -10.04
C SER A 102 3.94 0.05 -8.85
N THR A 103 3.97 1.38 -8.83
CA THR A 103 4.66 2.21 -7.83
C THR A 103 3.74 3.20 -7.12
N ASN A 104 2.46 3.28 -7.49
CA ASN A 104 1.53 4.26 -6.95
C ASN A 104 0.18 3.63 -6.58
N ILE A 105 -0.34 4.03 -5.44
CA ILE A 105 -1.69 3.70 -4.96
C ILE A 105 -2.34 5.02 -4.56
N GLU A 106 -3.49 5.32 -5.15
CA GLU A 106 -4.33 6.44 -4.70
C GLU A 106 -5.31 5.92 -3.66
N GLY A 107 -5.47 6.62 -2.54
CA GLY A 107 -6.25 6.04 -1.45
C GLY A 107 -6.57 6.98 -0.30
N GLU A 108 -7.20 6.38 0.71
CA GLU A 108 -7.67 7.04 1.92
C GLU A 108 -7.26 6.24 3.16
N TRP A 109 -6.85 6.98 4.18
CA TRP A 109 -6.65 6.49 5.54
C TRP A 109 -7.85 6.86 6.39
N SER A 110 -8.56 5.87 6.90
CA SER A 110 -9.65 6.06 7.84
C SER A 110 -9.17 5.74 9.26
N GLN A 111 -9.39 6.65 10.21
CA GLN A 111 -9.03 6.42 11.61
C GLN A 111 -9.94 7.19 12.56
N ALA A 112 -10.50 6.47 13.55
CA ALA A 112 -11.36 7.03 14.58
C ALA A 112 -12.54 7.86 14.02
N GLY A 113 -13.14 7.41 12.92
CA GLY A 113 -14.28 8.05 12.26
C GLY A 113 -13.94 9.29 11.42
N ARG A 114 -12.66 9.48 11.07
CA ARG A 114 -12.22 10.52 10.12
C ARG A 114 -11.46 9.89 8.97
N ASP A 115 -11.62 10.45 7.79
CA ASP A 115 -10.95 10.00 6.58
C ASP A 115 -9.98 11.07 6.10
N PHE A 116 -8.83 10.64 5.62
CA PHE A 116 -7.75 11.48 5.13
C PHE A 116 -7.25 10.92 3.80
N ALA A 117 -7.08 11.78 2.80
CA ALA A 117 -6.40 11.37 1.58
C ALA A 117 -4.98 10.90 1.91
N LEU A 118 -4.58 9.76 1.37
CA LEU A 118 -3.28 9.17 1.58
C LEU A 118 -2.84 8.40 0.33
N ASP A 119 -2.22 9.11 -0.59
CA ASP A 119 -1.59 8.46 -1.73
C ASP A 119 -0.26 7.83 -1.29
N LEU A 120 -0.03 6.59 -1.73
CA LEU A 120 1.17 5.82 -1.41
C LEU A 120 2.06 5.69 -2.64
N GLU A 121 3.36 5.89 -2.41
CA GLU A 121 4.41 5.63 -3.38
C GLU A 121 5.32 4.49 -2.89
N LYS A 122 5.61 3.55 -3.78
CA LYS A 122 6.51 2.42 -3.51
C LYS A 122 7.95 2.93 -3.36
N GLN A 123 8.57 2.61 -2.24
CA GLN A 123 9.93 2.98 -1.92
C GLN A 123 10.92 1.88 -2.32
N ALA A 124 12.11 2.28 -2.73
CA ALA A 124 13.18 1.35 -3.12
C ALA A 124 13.73 0.52 -1.95
N GLY A 125 13.44 0.91 -0.71
CA GLY A 125 13.88 0.22 0.49
C GLY A 125 13.19 0.75 1.74
N ALA A 126 13.51 0.16 2.89
CA ALA A 126 12.97 0.57 4.18
C ALA A 126 13.26 2.05 4.45
N PHE A 127 12.28 2.76 5.00
CA PHE A 127 12.43 4.18 5.32
C PHE A 127 13.40 4.39 6.48
N VAL A 128 14.45 5.20 6.26
CA VAL A 128 15.45 5.53 7.28
C VAL A 128 15.44 7.04 7.52
N LEU A 129 15.08 7.45 8.74
CA LEU A 129 15.30 8.83 9.19
C LEU A 129 16.80 9.08 9.37
N ASN A 130 17.36 9.95 8.54
CA ASN A 130 18.72 10.43 8.74
C ASN A 130 18.75 11.38 9.96
N ARG A 131 19.16 10.86 11.12
CA ARG A 131 19.33 11.63 12.36
C ARG A 131 20.82 11.70 12.74
N PRO A 132 21.63 12.53 12.07
CA PRO A 132 23.03 12.69 12.45
C PRO A 132 23.08 13.36 13.84
N GLN A 133 23.39 12.58 14.87
CA GLN A 133 23.56 13.08 16.24
C GLN A 133 24.92 13.73 16.46
N GLU A 134 25.91 13.37 15.63
CA GLU A 134 27.25 13.93 15.72
C GLU A 134 27.36 15.20 14.88
N PRO A 135 27.65 16.37 15.50
CA PRO A 135 27.92 17.58 14.75
C PRO A 135 29.16 17.36 13.89
N LYS A 136 29.12 17.79 12.63
CA LYS A 136 30.29 17.70 11.74
C LYS A 136 31.20 18.92 11.93
N PRO A 137 32.53 18.74 11.97
CA PRO A 137 33.46 19.86 12.02
C PRO A 137 33.32 20.80 10.79
N PRO A 138 33.71 22.08 10.92
CA PRO A 138 34.34 22.69 12.09
C PRO A 138 33.34 22.97 13.21
N PHE A 139 33.73 22.62 14.44
CA PHE A 139 32.91 22.90 15.62
C PHE A 139 33.07 24.38 16.02
N PRO A 140 32.00 25.05 16.48
CA PRO A 140 32.07 26.45 16.90
C PRO A 140 32.86 26.67 18.21
N TYR A 141 33.30 25.59 18.86
CA TYR A 141 34.11 25.61 20.08
C TYR A 141 35.51 25.03 19.83
N LYS A 142 36.48 25.53 20.60
CA LYS A 142 37.83 24.95 20.63
C LYS A 142 37.76 23.55 21.25
N LYS A 143 38.41 22.57 20.62
CA LYS A 143 38.59 21.24 21.18
C LYS A 143 39.85 21.25 22.04
N GLU A 144 39.72 20.82 23.29
CA GLU A 144 40.85 20.56 24.18
C GLU A 144 40.90 19.06 24.46
N GLU A 145 42.08 18.45 24.35
CA GLU A 145 42.29 17.04 24.66
C GLU A 145 42.52 16.92 26.18
N VAL A 146 41.53 16.37 26.88
CA VAL A 146 41.63 16.14 28.32
C VAL A 146 42.33 14.81 28.53
N MET A 147 43.52 14.85 29.14
CA MET A 147 44.34 13.69 29.48
C MET A 147 43.95 13.08 30.82
#